data_AF-A0A8C6UWD2-F1
#
_entry.id   AF-A0A8C6UWD2-F1
#
_cell.length_a   1.000
_cell.length_b   1.000
_cell.length_c   1.000
_cell.angle_alpha   90.00
_cell.angle_beta   90.00
_cell.angle_gamma   90.00
#
_symmetry.space_group_name_H-M   'P 1'
#
loop_
_entity.id
_entity.type
_entity.pdbx_description
1 polymer ?
#
loop_
_entity_poly.entity_id
_entity_poly.type
_entity_poly.pdbx_seq_one_letter_code
_entity_poly.pdbx_strand_id
1 'polypeptide(L)'
;MDAFEGIHSVHISPSPPSTSSGPSYEVVRAGRSGIAVYSSAVFFGTHGAIGRHTASRKAEEVCAVGKLVDLDPEPDSHREEGGRGHGGSRDLSRLRSPSLEIKEKEIREKGSEILREQLDAAKRELKLKDKECERLSQVRNQLEQELEELTASLFEEAHKMVRDANVKQAAAEKRLKEAQGKIDVLQAEVTALKALVLTSTPASPNRQLHPQLQSPCTRGAHKHMGHSRNKSTSSVLPQTNGKTDAQPVSVQSVIKEDKEMDSVLFAEFLMWKEHASLDRASAFLSRIYREDIRPCLSFTRTELSQMVQSAVENNSLTIEPVALSAVPAVKASALECGGLKKCALSGLPRMCRHRIKLGDKGNYYYICPSSRARITAVCNFFTYIRYIQQGLVRHNAEQMFWEVLRLRKEMTVAKLGFYVTDQG
;
A
#
# COMPACT_ATOMS: atom_id res chain seq x y z
N MET A 1 28.63 -4.42 35.70
CA MET A 1 29.13 -5.80 35.58
C MET A 1 28.11 -6.68 36.27
N ASP A 2 27.38 -7.59 35.66
CA ASP A 2 26.91 -7.81 34.29
C ASP A 2 25.62 -8.61 34.50
N ALA A 3 24.53 -8.19 33.88
CA ALA A 3 23.27 -8.93 33.91
C ALA A 3 22.74 -8.92 32.49
N PHE A 4 22.83 -10.07 31.82
CA PHE A 4 21.90 -10.62 30.82
C PHE A 4 22.62 -11.73 30.04
N GLU A 5 22.67 -12.94 30.60
CA GLU A 5 22.80 -14.16 29.81
C GLU A 5 21.51 -14.98 29.99
N GLY A 6 20.84 -15.26 28.89
CA GLY A 6 19.57 -15.98 28.89
C GLY A 6 18.88 -15.96 27.53
N ILE A 7 19.61 -16.30 26.46
CA ILE A 7 18.99 -16.54 25.16
C ILE A 7 18.50 -18.00 25.17
N HIS A 8 17.19 -18.17 25.22
CA HIS A 8 16.53 -19.47 25.05
C HIS A 8 16.83 -20.03 23.65
N SER A 9 17.69 -21.04 23.58
CA SER A 9 17.79 -21.96 22.45
C SER A 9 16.60 -22.92 22.47
N VAL A 10 15.73 -22.86 21.47
CA VAL A 10 14.61 -23.81 21.30
C VAL A 10 15.18 -25.14 20.79
N HIS A 11 15.27 -26.14 21.67
CA HIS A 11 15.52 -27.53 21.30
C HIS A 11 14.17 -28.18 20.95
N ILE A 12 13.99 -28.58 19.68
CA ILE A 12 12.83 -29.38 19.27
C ILE A 12 13.18 -30.86 19.49
N SER A 13 12.58 -31.49 20.50
CA SER A 13 12.66 -32.93 20.75
C SER A 13 11.33 -33.61 20.41
N PRO A 14 11.33 -34.84 19.86
CA PRO A 14 10.10 -35.56 19.51
C PRO A 14 9.71 -36.54 20.62
N SER A 15 8.58 -36.32 21.32
CA SER A 15 7.83 -37.35 22.08
C SER A 15 6.46 -36.86 22.58
N PRO A 16 5.45 -37.76 22.76
CA PRO A 16 4.02 -37.46 22.75
C PRO A 16 3.45 -37.10 24.15
N PRO A 17 2.20 -36.56 24.25
CA PRO A 17 1.71 -35.97 25.49
C PRO A 17 1.11 -36.99 26.47
N SER A 18 1.45 -36.83 27.75
CA SER A 18 0.81 -37.43 28.92
C SER A 18 -0.23 -36.49 29.53
N THR A 19 -1.40 -37.02 29.91
CA THR A 19 -2.56 -36.32 30.49
C THR A 19 -2.54 -36.19 32.02
N SER A 20 -2.80 -34.99 32.56
CA SER A 20 -3.49 -34.67 33.84
C SER A 20 -3.79 -33.15 33.88
N SER A 21 -4.68 -32.54 34.67
CA SER A 21 -6.07 -32.83 35.12
C SER A 21 -6.69 -31.50 35.62
N GLY A 22 -7.86 -31.07 35.08
CA GLY A 22 -8.79 -30.04 35.60
C GLY A 22 -8.93 -28.73 34.77
N PRO A 23 -10.07 -27.97 34.80
CA PRO A 23 -11.43 -28.28 35.24
C PRO A 23 -12.43 -28.58 34.07
N SER A 24 -13.46 -29.34 34.42
CA SER A 24 -14.60 -29.88 33.65
C SER A 24 -15.00 -29.22 32.33
N TYR A 25 -14.75 -29.94 31.23
CA TYR A 25 -15.49 -29.86 29.97
C TYR A 25 -16.38 -31.12 29.83
N GLU A 26 -17.61 -30.99 29.34
CA GLU A 26 -18.39 -32.15 28.90
C GLU A 26 -18.42 -32.21 27.37
N VAL A 27 -18.22 -33.42 26.84
CA VAL A 27 -18.21 -33.71 25.39
C VAL A 27 -19.65 -33.87 24.92
N VAL A 28 -20.10 -32.97 24.03
CA VAL A 28 -21.50 -32.98 23.56
C VAL A 28 -21.69 -33.88 22.32
N ARG A 29 -20.63 -34.13 21.54
CA ARG A 29 -20.61 -35.15 20.46
C ARG A 29 -19.19 -35.40 19.94
N ALA A 30 -18.86 -36.65 19.64
CA ALA A 30 -17.63 -37.04 18.94
C ALA A 30 -17.95 -37.67 17.58
N GLY A 31 -17.41 -37.11 16.50
CA GLY A 31 -17.46 -37.69 15.15
C GLY A 31 -16.21 -38.51 14.84
N ARG A 32 -16.31 -39.49 13.92
CA ARG A 32 -15.21 -40.40 13.55
C ARG A 32 -13.99 -39.73 12.86
N SER A 33 -14.03 -38.42 12.63
CA SER A 33 -12.97 -37.62 12.01
C SER A 33 -12.08 -36.85 13.01
N GLY A 34 -12.15 -37.16 14.31
CA GLY A 34 -11.21 -36.62 15.31
C GLY A 34 -11.46 -35.17 15.74
N ILE A 35 -12.65 -34.62 15.47
CA ILE A 35 -13.08 -33.32 15.97
C ILE A 35 -14.07 -33.54 17.12
N ALA A 36 -13.73 -33.03 18.31
CA ALA A 36 -14.59 -33.00 19.48
C ALA A 36 -15.01 -31.56 19.79
N VAL A 37 -16.31 -31.37 20.07
CA VAL A 37 -16.87 -30.07 20.46
C VAL A 37 -17.06 -30.05 21.97
N TYR A 38 -16.50 -29.02 22.62
CA TYR A 38 -16.55 -28.82 24.07
C TYR A 38 -17.43 -27.62 24.41
N SER A 39 -18.26 -27.75 25.44
CA SER A 39 -19.06 -26.66 26.00
C SER A 39 -18.62 -26.37 27.44
N SER A 40 -18.66 -25.08 27.84
CA SER A 40 -18.46 -24.62 29.21
C SER A 40 -19.69 -23.82 29.65
N ALA A 41 -20.20 -24.10 30.85
CA ALA A 41 -21.44 -23.54 31.38
C ALA A 41 -21.27 -22.22 32.17
N VAL A 42 -20.19 -21.46 31.95
CA VAL A 42 -19.92 -20.24 32.73
C VAL A 42 -19.95 -18.98 31.86
N PHE A 43 -21.09 -18.70 31.22
CA PHE A 43 -21.44 -17.31 30.83
C PHE A 43 -22.91 -17.16 30.37
N PHE A 44 -23.88 -17.57 31.18
CA PHE A 44 -25.26 -17.10 30.99
C PHE A 44 -25.92 -16.80 32.34
N GLY A 45 -26.09 -15.51 32.61
CA GLY A 45 -26.90 -14.99 33.71
C GLY A 45 -28.05 -14.16 33.15
N THR A 46 -29.22 -14.80 33.10
CA THR A 46 -30.59 -14.26 33.22
C THR A 46 -31.15 -13.25 32.20
N HIS A 47 -32.21 -13.69 31.51
CA HIS A 47 -33.21 -12.89 30.79
C HIS A 47 -34.35 -12.39 31.70
N GLY A 48 -34.95 -11.25 31.35
CA GLY A 48 -36.29 -10.76 31.75
C GLY A 48 -36.29 -9.24 31.98
N ALA A 49 -37.19 -8.40 31.48
CA ALA A 49 -38.43 -8.53 30.72
C ALA A 49 -38.80 -7.17 30.07
N ILE A 50 -39.47 -7.22 28.90
CA ILE A 50 -40.56 -6.38 28.35
C ILE A 50 -40.58 -4.85 28.62
N GLY A 51 -40.61 -4.06 27.53
CA GLY A 51 -41.12 -2.67 27.54
C GLY A 51 -41.09 -1.96 26.18
N ARG A 52 -42.24 -1.92 25.50
CA ARG A 52 -42.55 -1.17 24.25
C ARG A 52 -42.10 0.29 24.30
N HIS A 53 -41.59 0.84 23.19
CA HIS A 53 -41.98 2.18 22.72
C HIS A 53 -41.90 2.28 21.18
N THR A 54 -42.76 3.14 20.68
CA THR A 54 -43.37 3.23 19.35
C THR A 54 -42.55 4.00 18.32
N ALA A 55 -42.89 3.71 17.06
CA ALA A 55 -42.51 4.37 15.81
C ALA A 55 -42.45 5.91 15.82
N SER A 56 -41.53 6.46 15.03
CA SER A 56 -41.81 7.66 14.23
C SER A 56 -40.99 7.66 12.93
N ARG A 57 -41.69 7.70 11.81
CA ARG A 57 -41.18 7.88 10.45
C ARG A 57 -40.78 9.35 10.26
N LYS A 58 -39.66 9.62 9.62
CA LYS A 58 -39.42 10.89 8.92
C LYS A 58 -38.75 10.63 7.58
N ALA A 59 -39.39 11.19 6.55
CA ALA A 59 -38.98 11.16 5.16
C ALA A 59 -37.80 12.12 4.93
N GLU A 60 -36.86 11.72 4.08
CA GLU A 60 -35.83 12.59 3.54
C GLU A 60 -36.30 13.18 2.22
N GLU A 61 -36.51 14.51 2.22
CA GLU A 61 -36.55 15.34 1.02
C GLU A 61 -35.12 15.56 0.52
N VAL A 62 -34.86 15.17 -0.72
CA VAL A 62 -33.62 15.47 -1.44
C VAL A 62 -33.87 16.71 -2.31
N CYS A 63 -33.17 17.81 -1.99
CA CYS A 63 -33.11 19.02 -2.80
C CYS A 63 -32.04 18.84 -3.89
N ALA A 64 -32.46 18.88 -5.16
CA ALA A 64 -31.58 18.82 -6.32
C ALA A 64 -31.22 20.24 -6.79
N VAL A 65 -29.94 20.60 -6.73
CA VAL A 65 -29.39 21.84 -7.32
C VAL A 65 -28.46 21.44 -8.47
N GLY A 66 -28.73 21.95 -9.67
CA GLY A 66 -27.79 21.88 -10.79
C GLY A 66 -28.42 21.58 -12.15
N LYS A 67 -29.24 22.49 -12.68
CA LYS A 67 -29.44 22.61 -14.13
C LYS A 67 -29.17 24.06 -14.53
N LEU A 68 -28.02 24.25 -15.18
CA LEU A 68 -27.64 25.43 -15.92
C LEU A 68 -28.63 25.57 -17.10
N VAL A 69 -29.36 26.68 -17.15
CA VAL A 69 -30.17 27.03 -18.32
C VAL A 69 -29.33 27.99 -19.14
N ASP A 70 -28.82 27.48 -20.27
CA ASP A 70 -28.28 28.31 -21.35
C ASP A 70 -29.43 29.17 -21.90
N LEU A 71 -29.21 30.48 -21.94
CA LEU A 71 -30.03 31.41 -22.72
C LEU A 71 -29.09 32.13 -23.69
N ASP A 72 -28.98 31.60 -24.90
CA ASP A 72 -28.50 32.36 -26.06
C ASP A 72 -29.59 33.34 -26.52
N PRO A 73 -29.25 34.59 -26.88
CA PRO A 73 -30.13 35.48 -27.61
C PRO A 73 -29.77 35.43 -29.11
N GLU A 74 -30.67 34.93 -29.95
CA GLU A 74 -30.58 35.10 -31.41
C GLU A 74 -31.59 36.16 -31.91
N PRO A 75 -31.31 36.81 -33.06
CA PRO A 75 -31.71 38.18 -33.35
C PRO A 75 -32.96 38.34 -34.23
N ASP A 76 -33.40 39.59 -34.34
CA ASP A 76 -34.46 40.11 -35.20
C ASP A 76 -34.44 39.57 -36.65
N SER A 77 -35.63 39.26 -37.17
CA SER A 77 -35.92 39.46 -38.59
C SER A 77 -37.38 39.85 -38.84
N HIS A 78 -37.52 40.94 -39.60
CA HIS A 78 -38.72 41.58 -40.11
C HIS A 78 -39.77 40.63 -40.71
N ARG A 79 -41.05 41.02 -40.61
CA ARG A 79 -41.97 41.06 -41.76
C ARG A 79 -43.16 42.00 -41.51
N GLU A 80 -43.24 43.04 -42.33
CA GLU A 80 -44.46 43.80 -42.59
C GLU A 80 -45.48 42.92 -43.32
N GLU A 81 -46.75 43.01 -42.93
CA GLU A 81 -47.87 42.85 -43.87
C GLU A 81 -49.07 43.66 -43.38
N GLY A 82 -49.61 44.49 -44.27
CA GLY A 82 -50.60 45.51 -43.95
C GLY A 82 -52.05 45.00 -43.90
N GLY A 83 -52.88 45.73 -43.16
CA GLY A 83 -54.33 45.58 -43.16
C GLY A 83 -55.00 46.86 -42.65
N ARG A 84 -55.63 47.60 -43.57
CA ARG A 84 -56.38 48.84 -43.29
C ARG A 84 -57.61 48.56 -42.42
N GLY A 85 -57.82 49.37 -41.38
CA GLY A 85 -59.06 49.48 -40.62
C GLY A 85 -59.28 50.93 -40.19
N HIS A 86 -60.36 51.52 -40.69
CA HIS A 86 -60.83 52.87 -40.43
C HIS A 86 -61.07 53.18 -38.95
N GLY A 87 -60.90 54.45 -38.56
CA GLY A 87 -61.73 55.05 -37.52
C GLY A 87 -60.98 55.80 -36.42
N GLY A 88 -60.81 57.11 -36.62
CA GLY A 88 -60.90 58.10 -35.54
C GLY A 88 -59.92 57.99 -34.36
N SER A 89 -58.72 58.55 -34.53
CA SER A 89 -58.06 59.26 -33.42
C SER A 89 -57.04 60.27 -33.96
N ARG A 90 -57.53 61.21 -34.77
CA ARG A 90 -56.89 62.53 -34.85
C ARG A 90 -57.40 63.29 -33.63
N ASP A 91 -56.49 63.84 -32.85
CA ASP A 91 -56.70 64.62 -31.61
C ASP A 91 -56.70 63.89 -30.25
N LEU A 92 -55.69 63.05 -30.01
CA LEU A 92 -55.16 62.85 -28.64
C LEU A 92 -53.80 63.51 -28.39
N SER A 93 -53.25 64.20 -29.39
CA SER A 93 -51.90 64.80 -29.33
C SER A 93 -51.84 66.20 -28.70
N ARG A 94 -52.96 66.76 -28.20
CA ARG A 94 -53.00 68.18 -27.80
C ARG A 94 -53.28 68.50 -26.34
N LEU A 95 -53.31 67.50 -25.47
CA LEU A 95 -53.29 67.73 -24.01
C LEU A 95 -52.35 66.76 -23.28
N ARG A 96 -51.20 66.44 -23.88
CA ARG A 96 -50.08 66.01 -23.03
C ARG A 96 -49.53 67.28 -22.41
N SER A 97 -49.89 67.51 -21.15
CA SER A 97 -49.44 68.69 -20.41
C SER A 97 -47.94 68.84 -20.60
N PRO A 98 -47.39 70.04 -20.88
CA PRO A 98 -45.95 70.25 -21.05
C PRO A 98 -45.14 69.63 -19.90
N SER A 99 -45.73 69.62 -18.70
CA SER A 99 -45.19 68.99 -17.49
C SER A 99 -45.02 67.46 -17.57
N LEU A 100 -45.89 66.74 -18.27
CA LEU A 100 -45.82 65.28 -18.42
C LEU A 100 -44.79 64.85 -19.47
N GLU A 101 -44.62 65.63 -20.55
CA GLU A 101 -43.58 65.38 -21.55
C GLU A 101 -42.18 65.67 -21.01
N ILE A 102 -42.03 66.74 -20.23
CA ILE A 102 -40.78 67.08 -19.55
C ILE A 102 -40.40 65.96 -18.57
N LYS A 103 -41.35 65.45 -17.77
CA LYS A 103 -41.11 64.32 -16.85
C LYS A 103 -40.75 63.04 -17.58
N GLU A 104 -41.41 62.71 -18.69
CA GLU A 104 -41.10 61.49 -19.45
C GLU A 104 -39.72 61.58 -20.12
N LYS A 105 -39.33 62.77 -20.60
CA LYS A 105 -37.99 63.02 -21.12
C LYS A 105 -36.92 62.91 -20.03
N GLU A 106 -37.19 63.47 -18.85
CA GLU A 106 -36.32 63.37 -17.67
C GLU A 106 -36.15 61.92 -17.18
N ILE A 107 -37.22 61.13 -17.16
CA ILE A 107 -37.15 59.69 -16.80
C ILE A 107 -36.30 58.92 -17.83
N ARG A 108 -36.47 59.20 -19.12
CA ARG A 108 -35.68 58.56 -20.19
C ARG A 108 -34.20 58.93 -20.11
N GLU A 109 -33.91 60.19 -19.82
CA GLU A 109 -32.56 60.71 -19.67
C GLU A 109 -31.87 60.09 -18.45
N LYS A 110 -32.54 60.09 -17.28
CA LYS A 110 -32.07 59.39 -16.07
C LYS A 110 -31.88 57.89 -16.28
N GLY A 111 -32.80 57.23 -16.98
CA GLY A 111 -32.67 55.83 -17.35
C GLY A 111 -31.45 55.58 -18.26
N SER A 112 -31.24 56.44 -19.25
CA SER A 112 -30.09 56.35 -20.15
C SER A 112 -28.75 56.61 -19.44
N GLU A 113 -28.74 57.45 -18.41
CA GLU A 113 -27.57 57.72 -17.58
C GLU A 113 -27.21 56.52 -16.70
N ILE A 114 -28.21 55.91 -16.04
CA ILE A 114 -28.03 54.68 -15.25
C ILE A 114 -27.51 53.53 -16.12
N LEU A 115 -28.10 53.32 -17.30
CA LEU A 115 -27.64 52.28 -18.23
C LEU A 115 -26.19 52.52 -18.70
N ARG A 116 -25.80 53.79 -18.92
CA ARG A 116 -24.44 54.14 -19.32
C ARG A 116 -23.45 53.87 -18.19
N GLU A 117 -23.81 54.22 -16.96
CA GLU A 117 -22.98 53.95 -15.78
C GLU A 117 -22.81 52.45 -15.54
N GLN A 118 -23.88 51.65 -15.69
CA GLN A 118 -23.81 50.19 -15.60
C GLN A 118 -22.96 49.57 -16.71
N LEU A 119 -23.07 50.06 -17.94
CA LEU A 119 -22.22 49.64 -19.06
C LEU A 119 -20.74 49.91 -18.76
N ASP A 120 -20.42 51.10 -18.24
CA ASP A 120 -19.06 51.47 -17.91
C ASP A 120 -18.51 50.69 -16.71
N ALA A 121 -19.36 50.35 -15.74
CA ALA A 121 -19.02 49.46 -14.64
C ALA A 121 -18.70 48.04 -15.14
N ALA A 122 -19.56 47.47 -15.99
CA ALA A 122 -19.34 46.16 -16.59
C ALA A 122 -18.06 46.11 -17.44
N LYS A 123 -17.78 47.14 -18.24
CA LYS A 123 -16.53 47.24 -19.01
C LYS A 123 -15.28 47.28 -18.14
N ARG A 124 -15.34 48.00 -17.00
CA ARG A 124 -14.22 48.05 -16.04
C ARG A 124 -13.98 46.69 -15.37
N GLU A 125 -15.05 45.99 -15.01
CA GLU A 125 -14.96 44.64 -14.45
C GLU A 125 -14.39 43.65 -15.46
N LEU A 126 -14.88 43.66 -16.71
CA LEU A 126 -14.38 42.80 -17.78
C LEU A 126 -12.88 43.01 -17.99
N LYS A 127 -12.42 44.26 -18.06
CA LYS A 127 -10.99 44.59 -18.22
C LYS A 127 -10.12 44.10 -17.04
N LEU A 128 -10.67 44.05 -15.84
CA LEU A 128 -9.98 43.47 -14.67
C LEU A 128 -9.90 41.95 -14.80
N LYS A 129 -10.97 41.31 -15.25
CA LYS A 129 -11.00 39.87 -15.51
C LYS A 129 -10.05 39.46 -16.63
N ASP A 130 -9.97 40.24 -17.71
CA ASP A 130 -9.03 39.98 -18.82
C ASP A 130 -7.57 39.97 -18.33
N LYS A 131 -7.19 40.94 -17.48
CA LYS A 131 -5.85 40.97 -16.88
C LYS A 131 -5.57 39.77 -16.00
N GLU A 132 -6.57 39.31 -15.25
CA GLU A 132 -6.43 38.11 -14.42
C GLU A 132 -6.33 36.85 -15.29
N CYS A 133 -7.09 36.76 -16.38
CA CYS A 133 -6.97 35.70 -17.37
C CYS A 133 -5.59 35.66 -18.03
N GLU A 134 -5.02 36.81 -18.40
CA GLU A 134 -3.65 36.90 -18.92
C GLU A 134 -2.63 36.41 -17.89
N ARG A 135 -2.75 36.85 -16.63
CA ARG A 135 -1.88 36.41 -15.53
C ARG A 135 -1.97 34.90 -15.32
N LEU A 136 -3.18 34.34 -15.32
CA LEU A 136 -3.40 32.90 -15.18
C LEU A 136 -2.86 32.13 -16.39
N SER A 137 -2.99 32.67 -17.60
CA SER A 137 -2.42 32.05 -18.81
C SER A 137 -0.89 32.00 -18.76
N GLN A 138 -0.23 33.03 -18.21
CA GLN A 138 1.23 33.00 -18.02
C GLN A 138 1.66 31.93 -17.04
N VAL A 139 0.96 31.82 -15.90
CA VAL A 139 1.23 30.77 -14.91
C VAL A 139 1.00 29.37 -15.49
N ARG A 140 -0.08 29.17 -16.27
CA ARG A 140 -0.33 27.90 -16.96
C ARG A 140 0.84 27.55 -17.87
N ASN A 141 1.27 28.48 -18.74
CA ASN A 141 2.35 28.22 -19.69
C ASN A 141 3.68 27.90 -18.98
N GLN A 142 3.97 28.56 -17.84
CA GLN A 142 5.16 28.24 -17.03
C GLN A 142 5.09 26.83 -16.45
N LEU A 143 3.93 26.45 -15.90
CA LEU A 143 3.73 25.11 -15.37
C LEU A 143 3.79 24.04 -16.48
N GLU A 144 3.25 24.33 -17.67
CA GLU A 144 3.36 23.44 -18.83
C GLU A 144 4.82 23.22 -19.22
N GLN A 145 5.64 24.28 -19.27
CA GLN A 145 7.08 24.16 -19.53
C GLN A 145 7.81 23.35 -18.46
N GLU A 146 7.57 23.64 -17.18
CA GLU A 146 8.19 22.88 -16.07
C GLU A 146 7.81 21.40 -16.11
N LEU A 147 6.57 21.09 -16.49
CA LEU A 147 6.10 19.72 -16.67
C LEU A 147 6.79 19.04 -17.84
N GLU A 148 6.97 19.72 -18.97
CA GLU A 148 7.71 19.18 -20.12
C GLU A 148 9.17 18.89 -19.76
N GLU A 149 9.85 19.82 -19.09
CA GLU A 149 11.23 19.67 -18.65
C GLU A 149 11.39 18.51 -17.64
N LEU A 150 10.50 18.43 -16.65
CA LEU A 150 10.49 17.34 -15.68
C LEU A 150 10.24 15.99 -16.36
N THR A 151 9.31 15.96 -17.31
CA THR A 151 8.98 14.75 -18.06
C THR A 151 10.18 14.28 -18.89
N ALA A 152 10.87 15.19 -19.58
CA ALA A 152 12.09 14.88 -20.33
C ALA A 152 13.19 14.31 -19.41
N SER A 153 13.44 14.96 -18.28
CA SER A 153 14.44 14.52 -17.29
C SER A 153 14.14 13.14 -16.71
N LEU A 154 12.87 12.86 -16.40
CA LEU A 154 12.43 11.54 -15.93
C LEU A 154 12.69 10.44 -16.96
N PHE A 155 12.40 10.69 -18.24
CA PHE A 155 12.67 9.72 -19.30
C PHE A 155 14.17 9.50 -19.51
N GLU A 156 14.97 10.56 -19.47
CA GLU A 156 16.43 10.46 -19.60
C GLU A 156 17.04 9.62 -18.47
N GLU A 157 16.63 9.86 -17.22
CA GLU A 157 17.14 9.09 -16.07
C GLU A 157 16.65 7.64 -16.10
N ALA A 158 15.40 7.39 -16.49
CA ALA A 158 14.89 6.03 -16.68
C ALA A 158 15.69 5.28 -17.76
N HIS A 159 15.95 5.91 -18.90
CA HIS A 159 16.77 5.33 -19.96
C HIS A 159 18.21 5.09 -19.50
N LYS A 160 18.79 5.99 -18.71
CA LYS A 160 20.12 5.82 -18.12
C LYS A 160 20.18 4.62 -17.18
N MET A 161 19.23 4.47 -16.26
CA MET A 161 19.15 3.32 -15.37
C MET A 161 19.06 1.99 -16.13
N VAL A 162 18.27 1.94 -17.20
CA VAL A 162 18.14 0.74 -18.04
C VAL A 162 19.45 0.46 -18.78
N ARG A 163 20.11 1.47 -19.35
CA ARG A 163 21.42 1.30 -19.99
C ARG A 163 22.46 0.76 -19.01
N ASP A 164 22.53 1.33 -17.81
CA ASP A 164 23.49 0.90 -16.78
C ASP A 164 23.23 -0.54 -16.35
N ALA A 165 21.96 -0.94 -16.21
CA ALA A 165 21.60 -2.32 -15.94
C ALA A 165 22.02 -3.27 -17.08
N ASN A 166 21.77 -2.91 -18.34
CA ASN A 166 22.14 -3.70 -19.50
C ASN A 166 23.66 -3.85 -19.63
N VAL A 167 24.44 -2.79 -19.37
CA VAL A 167 25.91 -2.84 -19.36
C VAL A 167 26.42 -3.78 -18.27
N LYS A 168 25.85 -3.69 -17.06
CA LYS A 168 26.20 -4.59 -15.96
C LYS A 168 25.84 -6.04 -16.27
N GLN A 169 24.69 -6.28 -16.89
CA GLN A 169 24.26 -7.60 -17.33
C GLN A 169 25.23 -8.17 -18.37
N ALA A 170 25.55 -7.42 -19.43
CA ALA A 170 26.49 -7.86 -20.46
C ALA A 170 27.88 -8.18 -19.88
N ALA A 171 28.35 -7.40 -18.91
CA ALA A 171 29.61 -7.67 -18.22
C ALA A 171 29.56 -8.96 -17.38
N ALA A 172 28.44 -9.21 -16.69
CA ALA A 172 28.25 -10.44 -15.92
C ALA A 172 28.13 -11.69 -16.82
N GLU A 173 27.38 -11.59 -17.91
CA GLU A 173 27.25 -12.66 -18.92
C GLU A 173 28.59 -13.01 -19.55
N LYS A 174 29.42 -12.01 -19.87
CA LYS A 174 30.79 -12.24 -20.36
C LYS A 174 31.62 -13.02 -19.34
N ARG A 175 31.61 -12.63 -18.07
CA ARG A 175 32.33 -13.33 -17.00
C ARG A 175 31.82 -14.76 -16.80
N LEU A 176 30.51 -14.97 -16.90
CA LEU A 176 29.90 -16.30 -16.84
C LEU A 176 30.43 -17.19 -17.96
N LYS A 177 30.48 -16.67 -19.19
CA LYS A 177 31.02 -17.41 -20.35
C LYS A 177 32.50 -17.78 -20.18
N GLU A 178 33.31 -16.86 -19.65
CA GLU A 178 34.73 -17.11 -19.34
C GLU A 178 34.89 -18.18 -18.25
N ALA A 179 34.07 -18.13 -17.19
CA ALA A 179 34.09 -19.12 -16.12
C ALA A 179 33.62 -20.50 -16.61
N GLN A 180 32.58 -20.55 -17.46
CA GLN A 180 32.12 -21.80 -18.07
C GLN A 180 33.22 -22.44 -18.92
N GLY A 181 33.94 -21.66 -19.72
CA GLY A 181 35.08 -22.18 -20.48
C GLY A 181 36.19 -22.76 -19.59
N LYS A 182 36.45 -22.16 -18.42
CA LYS A 182 37.39 -22.74 -17.44
C LYS A 182 36.89 -24.07 -16.87
N ILE A 183 35.59 -24.17 -16.57
CA ILE A 183 34.98 -25.42 -16.11
C ILE A 183 35.14 -26.51 -17.17
N ASP A 184 34.87 -26.20 -18.44
CA ASP A 184 34.97 -27.18 -19.53
C ASP A 184 36.41 -27.72 -19.68
N VAL A 185 37.42 -26.85 -19.59
CA VAL A 185 38.83 -27.25 -19.60
C VAL A 185 39.16 -28.14 -18.41
N LEU A 186 38.79 -27.74 -17.18
CA LEU A 186 39.04 -28.52 -15.97
C LEU A 186 38.31 -29.88 -16.01
N GLN A 187 37.09 -29.93 -16.56
CA GLN A 187 36.33 -31.15 -16.74
C GLN A 187 37.06 -32.12 -17.70
N ALA A 188 37.64 -31.60 -18.78
CA ALA A 188 38.44 -32.39 -19.72
C ALA A 188 39.73 -32.91 -19.07
N GLU A 189 40.43 -32.08 -18.30
CA GLU A 189 41.64 -32.48 -17.55
C GLU A 189 41.33 -33.59 -16.54
N VAL A 190 40.28 -33.44 -15.73
CA VAL A 190 39.84 -34.46 -14.76
C VAL A 190 39.47 -35.76 -15.47
N THR A 191 38.83 -35.68 -16.64
CA THR A 191 38.46 -36.86 -17.42
C THR A 191 39.69 -37.59 -17.95
N ALA A 192 40.68 -36.85 -18.48
CA ALA A 192 41.95 -37.40 -18.94
C ALA A 192 42.74 -38.05 -17.78
N LEU A 193 42.82 -37.37 -16.62
CA LEU A 193 43.47 -37.91 -15.42
C LEU A 193 42.79 -39.19 -14.92
N LYS A 194 41.45 -39.22 -14.88
CA LYS A 194 40.69 -40.44 -14.52
C LYS A 194 41.01 -41.59 -15.46
N ALA A 195 41.06 -41.35 -16.77
CA ALA A 195 41.41 -42.37 -17.75
C ALA A 195 42.84 -42.90 -17.51
N LEU A 196 43.80 -42.01 -17.26
CA LEU A 196 45.19 -42.38 -17.01
C LEU A 196 45.36 -43.22 -15.74
N VAL A 197 44.64 -42.87 -14.66
CA VAL A 197 44.61 -43.66 -13.42
C VAL A 197 44.03 -45.05 -13.68
N LEU A 198 42.90 -45.15 -14.37
CA LEU A 198 42.27 -46.44 -14.71
C LEU A 198 43.17 -47.31 -15.58
N THR A 199 43.97 -46.74 -16.47
CA THR A 199 44.94 -47.49 -17.27
C THR A 199 46.20 -47.89 -16.50
N SER A 200 46.58 -47.14 -15.46
CA SER A 200 47.80 -47.37 -14.68
C SER A 200 47.62 -48.38 -13.54
N THR A 201 46.39 -48.62 -13.09
CA THR A 201 46.04 -49.71 -12.18
C THR A 201 45.04 -50.66 -12.83
N PRO A 202 45.49 -51.76 -13.49
CA PRO A 202 44.56 -52.74 -14.00
C PRO A 202 43.75 -53.31 -12.82
N ALA A 203 42.44 -53.40 -13.02
CA ALA A 203 41.47 -53.88 -12.05
C ALA A 203 41.65 -55.39 -11.77
N SER A 204 42.72 -55.76 -11.07
CA SER A 204 42.86 -57.01 -10.33
C SER A 204 44.10 -56.93 -9.45
N PRO A 205 43.99 -56.95 -8.10
CA PRO A 205 45.16 -57.07 -7.26
C PRO A 205 45.78 -58.44 -7.52
N ASN A 206 47.07 -58.46 -7.84
CA ASN A 206 47.84 -59.66 -8.07
C ASN A 206 47.86 -60.51 -6.79
N ARG A 207 46.99 -61.53 -6.72
CA ARG A 207 46.85 -62.44 -5.56
C ARG A 207 48.09 -63.28 -5.29
N GLN A 208 49.08 -63.28 -6.18
CA GLN A 208 50.26 -64.14 -6.09
C GLN A 208 51.42 -63.55 -5.27
N LEU A 209 51.33 -62.30 -4.81
CA LEU A 209 52.38 -61.62 -4.04
C LEU A 209 52.07 -61.47 -2.54
N HIS A 210 50.91 -61.96 -2.07
CA HIS A 210 50.51 -61.85 -0.67
C HIS A 210 50.13 -63.23 -0.09
N PRO A 211 51.07 -63.94 0.56
CA PRO A 211 50.81 -65.19 1.27
C PRO A 211 49.76 -65.09 2.39
N GLN A 212 49.39 -63.87 2.82
CA GLN A 212 48.48 -63.62 3.93
C GLN A 212 46.98 -63.68 3.57
N LEU A 213 46.62 -63.91 2.31
CA LEU A 213 45.22 -64.08 1.88
C LEU A 213 44.79 -65.55 1.72
N GLN A 214 45.62 -66.51 2.14
CA GLN A 214 45.24 -67.92 2.24
C GLN A 214 44.77 -68.22 3.66
N SER A 215 43.47 -68.15 3.92
CA SER A 215 42.88 -68.68 5.15
C SER A 215 42.26 -70.08 4.89
N PRO A 216 42.55 -71.10 5.72
CA PRO A 216 41.97 -72.43 5.58
C PRO A 216 40.54 -72.46 6.12
N CYS A 217 39.71 -73.23 5.42
CA CYS A 217 38.37 -73.60 5.82
C CYS A 217 38.42 -74.65 6.95
N THR A 218 37.81 -74.38 8.11
CA THR A 218 37.39 -75.44 9.05
C THR A 218 36.10 -75.10 9.79
N ARG A 219 35.09 -75.91 9.45
CA ARG A 219 33.83 -76.28 10.12
C ARG A 219 33.59 -75.80 11.56
N GLY A 220 32.38 -75.29 11.79
CA GLY A 220 31.72 -75.23 13.09
C GLY A 220 30.30 -74.68 12.98
N ALA A 221 29.31 -75.58 12.91
CA ALA A 221 27.89 -75.24 12.84
C ALA A 221 27.32 -74.96 14.24
N HIS A 222 26.59 -73.87 14.44
CA HIS A 222 25.45 -73.80 15.35
C HIS A 222 24.46 -72.72 14.88
N LYS A 223 23.19 -72.98 15.17
CA LYS A 223 22.02 -72.44 14.49
C LYS A 223 21.41 -71.21 15.18
N HIS A 224 20.66 -70.47 14.36
CA HIS A 224 19.39 -69.78 14.63
C HIS A 224 19.35 -68.35 15.21
N MET A 225 18.63 -67.53 14.42
CA MET A 225 17.59 -66.56 14.77
C MET A 225 17.97 -65.12 15.12
N GLY A 226 17.73 -64.23 14.15
CA GLY A 226 16.59 -63.32 14.24
C GLY A 226 16.87 -61.85 14.56
N HIS A 227 16.30 -60.97 13.72
CA HIS A 227 16.07 -59.51 13.90
C HIS A 227 17.30 -58.62 13.70
N SER A 228 17.23 -57.41 13.15
CA SER A 228 16.22 -56.59 12.46
C SER A 228 16.95 -55.26 12.13
N ARG A 229 16.73 -54.69 10.94
CA ARG A 229 16.69 -53.23 10.60
C ARG A 229 17.66 -52.29 11.36
N ASN A 230 18.56 -51.52 10.74
CA ASN A 230 18.25 -50.36 9.88
C ASN A 230 19.55 -49.66 9.40
N LYS A 231 19.41 -48.95 8.28
CA LYS A 231 20.35 -47.97 7.69
C LYS A 231 20.68 -46.82 8.67
N SER A 232 21.91 -46.29 8.62
CA SER A 232 22.16 -44.89 8.25
C SER A 232 23.64 -44.62 7.99
N THR A 233 23.86 -44.01 6.84
CA THR A 233 25.07 -43.38 6.32
C THR A 233 25.36 -42.08 7.08
N SER A 234 26.53 -41.99 7.72
CA SER A 234 27.15 -40.72 8.12
C SER A 234 28.56 -40.66 7.53
N SER A 235 28.67 -40.08 6.33
CA SER A 235 29.94 -39.72 5.72
C SER A 235 30.46 -38.44 6.38
N VAL A 236 31.40 -38.62 7.31
CA VAL A 236 32.27 -37.59 7.86
C VAL A 236 33.26 -37.14 6.76
N LEU A 237 33.27 -35.84 6.46
CA LEU A 237 34.33 -35.20 5.67
C LEU A 237 35.56 -34.99 6.57
N PRO A 238 36.78 -35.29 6.11
CA PRO A 238 37.98 -34.72 6.71
C PRO A 238 38.28 -33.36 6.10
N GLN A 239 38.31 -32.31 6.94
CA GLN A 239 39.06 -31.09 6.68
C GLN A 239 40.56 -31.41 6.73
N THR A 240 41.31 -30.98 5.71
CA THR A 240 42.75 -30.75 5.85
C THR A 240 43.08 -29.35 5.36
N ASN A 241 43.77 -28.62 6.24
CA ASN A 241 44.25 -27.25 6.07
C ASN A 241 45.36 -27.17 5.02
N GLY A 242 45.30 -26.13 4.17
CA GLY A 242 46.41 -25.66 3.36
C GLY A 242 46.25 -24.17 3.09
N LYS A 243 47.11 -23.36 3.72
CA LYS A 243 47.15 -21.89 3.66
C LYS A 243 47.64 -21.40 2.29
N THR A 244 46.99 -20.37 1.74
CA THR A 244 47.64 -19.35 0.90
C THR A 244 46.81 -18.07 0.90
N ASP A 245 47.51 -16.94 1.05
CA ASP A 245 47.00 -15.57 1.17
C ASP A 245 45.92 -15.18 0.15
N ALA A 246 44.82 -14.64 0.64
CA ALA A 246 43.86 -13.89 -0.18
C ALA A 246 43.31 -12.69 0.62
N GLN A 247 43.52 -11.51 0.05
CA GLN A 247 42.91 -10.23 0.42
C GLN A 247 41.37 -10.35 0.50
N PRO A 248 40.69 -9.58 1.37
CA PRO A 248 39.26 -9.71 1.58
C PRO A 248 38.49 -9.09 0.43
N VAL A 249 38.18 -9.87 -0.60
CA VAL A 249 37.13 -9.51 -1.57
C VAL A 249 35.80 -9.82 -0.91
N SER A 250 35.08 -8.78 -0.53
CA SER A 250 33.70 -8.83 -0.07
C SER A 250 32.82 -9.52 -1.12
N VAL A 251 32.61 -10.82 -0.93
CA VAL A 251 31.53 -11.56 -1.59
C VAL A 251 30.26 -11.15 -0.87
N GLN A 252 29.61 -10.08 -1.33
CA GLN A 252 28.19 -9.93 -1.10
C GLN A 252 27.52 -11.07 -1.88
N SER A 253 27.26 -12.17 -1.18
CA SER A 253 26.33 -13.16 -1.66
C SER A 253 25.05 -12.40 -1.98
N VAL A 254 24.63 -12.47 -3.25
CA VAL A 254 23.29 -12.03 -3.60
C VAL A 254 22.37 -12.96 -2.83
N ILE A 255 21.84 -12.48 -1.70
CA ILE A 255 20.82 -13.19 -0.93
C ILE A 255 19.64 -13.29 -1.89
N LYS A 256 19.48 -14.46 -2.50
CA LYS A 256 18.31 -14.76 -3.30
C LYS A 256 17.16 -14.89 -2.30
N GLU A 257 16.27 -13.88 -2.26
CA GLU A 257 15.04 -13.99 -1.49
C GLU A 257 14.15 -15.02 -2.18
N ASP A 258 14.24 -16.27 -1.75
CA ASP A 258 13.27 -17.30 -2.13
C ASP A 258 11.93 -16.95 -1.47
N LYS A 259 10.86 -16.91 -2.27
CA LYS A 259 9.51 -16.58 -1.81
C LYS A 259 8.62 -17.80 -2.03
N GLU A 260 7.98 -18.25 -0.96
CA GLU A 260 7.03 -19.34 -0.98
C GLU A 260 5.64 -18.85 -0.57
N MET A 261 4.62 -19.41 -1.22
CA MET A 261 3.23 -19.06 -0.96
C MET A 261 2.71 -19.83 0.25
N ASP A 262 2.25 -19.12 1.28
CA ASP A 262 1.51 -19.77 2.36
C ASP A 262 0.12 -20.18 1.85
N SER A 263 -0.17 -21.49 1.87
CA SER A 263 -1.40 -22.05 1.33
C SER A 263 -2.65 -21.66 2.13
N VAL A 264 -2.51 -21.43 3.45
CA VAL A 264 -3.62 -21.04 4.32
C VAL A 264 -4.02 -19.59 4.04
N LEU A 265 -3.05 -18.69 3.99
CA LEU A 265 -3.27 -17.28 3.67
C LEU A 265 -3.77 -17.10 2.24
N PHE A 266 -3.27 -17.89 1.29
CA PHE A 266 -3.72 -17.83 -0.09
C PHE A 266 -5.16 -18.32 -0.23
N ALA A 267 -5.53 -19.44 0.41
CA ALA A 267 -6.90 -19.93 0.42
C ALA A 267 -7.87 -18.91 1.08
N GLU A 268 -7.47 -18.32 2.21
CA GLU A 268 -8.23 -17.26 2.89
C GLU A 268 -8.45 -16.04 1.98
N PHE A 269 -7.42 -15.64 1.23
CA PHE A 269 -7.52 -14.56 0.25
C PHE A 269 -8.45 -14.92 -0.92
N LEU A 270 -8.37 -16.12 -1.48
CA LEU A 270 -9.24 -16.55 -2.58
C LEU A 270 -10.72 -16.52 -2.15
N MET A 271 -11.03 -17.07 -0.97
CA MET A 271 -12.38 -17.03 -0.38
C MET A 271 -12.88 -15.60 -0.19
N TRP A 272 -12.02 -14.69 0.30
CA TRP A 272 -12.38 -13.28 0.43
C TRP A 272 -12.59 -12.61 -0.92
N LYS A 273 -11.76 -12.93 -1.93
CA LYS A 273 -11.79 -12.30 -3.25
C LYS A 273 -13.09 -12.60 -4.02
N GLU A 274 -13.68 -13.78 -3.82
CA GLU A 274 -14.99 -14.14 -4.42
C GLU A 274 -16.09 -13.14 -4.02
N HIS A 275 -16.05 -12.67 -2.77
CA HIS A 275 -16.97 -11.68 -2.22
C HIS A 275 -16.20 -10.55 -1.53
N ALA A 276 -15.40 -9.83 -2.32
CA ALA A 276 -14.53 -8.79 -1.82
C ALA A 276 -15.33 -7.72 -1.07
N SER A 277 -14.96 -7.51 0.20
CA SER A 277 -15.61 -6.54 1.10
C SER A 277 -14.60 -5.90 2.03
N LEU A 278 -14.96 -4.72 2.56
CA LEU A 278 -14.20 -4.01 3.60
C LEU A 278 -14.68 -4.35 5.01
N ASP A 279 -15.50 -5.40 5.17
CA ASP A 279 -16.01 -5.80 6.47
C ASP A 279 -14.88 -6.34 7.35
N ARG A 280 -14.76 -5.72 8.53
CA ARG A 280 -13.75 -6.05 9.54
C ARG A 280 -13.94 -7.47 10.09
N ALA A 281 -15.16 -8.02 10.01
CA ALA A 281 -15.48 -9.35 10.50
C ALA A 281 -15.06 -10.49 9.55
N SER A 282 -14.74 -10.18 8.28
CA SER A 282 -14.20 -11.18 7.36
C SER A 282 -12.90 -11.79 7.87
N ALA A 283 -12.68 -13.09 7.66
CA ALA A 283 -11.50 -13.80 8.16
C ALA A 283 -10.18 -13.13 7.70
N PHE A 284 -10.12 -12.81 6.40
CA PHE A 284 -9.00 -12.12 5.77
C PHE A 284 -8.68 -10.77 6.43
N LEU A 285 -9.65 -9.84 6.52
CA LEU A 285 -9.37 -8.53 7.11
C LEU A 285 -9.17 -8.62 8.62
N SER A 286 -9.94 -9.44 9.34
CA SER A 286 -9.80 -9.61 10.80
C SER A 286 -8.38 -10.00 11.19
N ARG A 287 -7.75 -10.91 10.44
CA ARG A 287 -6.33 -11.27 10.60
C ARG A 287 -5.42 -10.07 10.41
N ILE A 288 -5.54 -9.38 9.28
CA ILE A 288 -4.67 -8.24 8.92
C ILE A 288 -4.86 -7.08 9.91
N TYR A 289 -6.08 -6.86 10.41
CA TYR A 289 -6.35 -5.89 11.46
C TYR A 289 -5.58 -6.21 12.74
N ARG A 290 -5.63 -7.47 13.18
CA ARG A 290 -4.97 -7.92 14.41
C ARG A 290 -3.45 -7.89 14.30
N GLU A 291 -2.92 -8.36 13.18
CA GLU A 291 -1.48 -8.59 12.99
C GLU A 291 -0.74 -7.34 12.51
N ASP A 292 -1.37 -6.49 11.69
CA ASP A 292 -0.70 -5.43 10.94
C ASP A 292 -1.31 -4.04 11.20
N ILE A 293 -2.59 -3.82 10.89
CA ILE A 293 -3.19 -2.48 10.90
C ILE A 293 -3.24 -1.88 12.30
N ARG A 294 -3.76 -2.61 13.30
CA ARG A 294 -3.86 -2.09 14.68
C ARG A 294 -2.47 -1.80 15.27
N PRO A 295 -1.48 -2.71 15.16
CA PRO A 295 -0.11 -2.38 15.55
C PRO A 295 0.47 -1.18 14.79
N CYS A 296 0.20 -1.02 13.48
CA CYS A 296 0.66 0.13 12.71
C CYS A 296 0.04 1.46 13.15
N LEU A 297 -1.22 1.48 13.60
CA LEU A 297 -1.92 2.71 13.96
C LEU A 297 -2.00 2.96 15.47
N SER A 298 -1.37 2.11 16.30
CA SER A 298 -1.27 2.33 17.74
C SER A 298 -0.19 3.36 18.08
N PHE A 299 -0.59 4.58 18.41
CA PHE A 299 0.31 5.64 18.87
C PHE A 299 0.06 6.02 20.33
N THR A 300 1.00 6.77 20.91
CA THR A 300 0.96 7.22 22.30
C THR A 300 -0.33 7.99 22.62
N ARG A 301 -0.81 8.83 21.70
CA ARG A 301 -2.12 9.50 21.82
C ARG A 301 -3.22 8.60 21.26
N THR A 302 -3.89 7.87 22.13
CA THR A 302 -4.88 6.84 21.77
C THR A 302 -6.11 7.41 21.07
N GLU A 303 -6.66 8.54 21.52
CA GLU A 303 -7.82 9.18 20.88
C GLU A 303 -7.51 9.60 19.44
N LEU A 304 -6.37 10.26 19.23
CA LEU A 304 -5.93 10.65 17.89
C LEU A 304 -5.61 9.42 17.03
N SER A 305 -5.10 8.33 17.62
CA SER A 305 -4.89 7.06 16.91
C SER A 305 -6.20 6.46 16.39
N GLN A 306 -7.26 6.48 17.20
CA GLN A 306 -8.60 6.00 16.79
C GLN A 306 -9.19 6.89 15.69
N MET A 307 -9.03 8.21 15.79
CA MET A 307 -9.46 9.13 14.73
C MET A 307 -8.70 8.90 13.42
N VAL A 308 -7.39 8.67 13.49
CA VAL A 308 -6.58 8.31 12.31
C VAL A 308 -7.08 7.00 11.70
N GLN A 309 -7.29 5.96 12.50
CA GLN A 309 -7.80 4.68 11.99
C GLN A 309 -9.15 4.85 11.29
N SER A 310 -10.10 5.55 11.92
CA SER A 310 -11.40 5.82 11.30
C SER A 310 -11.28 6.62 10.01
N ALA A 311 -10.40 7.62 9.96
CA ALA A 311 -10.17 8.40 8.74
C ALA A 311 -9.53 7.58 7.61
N VAL A 312 -8.63 6.64 7.93
CA VAL A 312 -8.05 5.72 6.96
C VAL A 312 -9.10 4.75 6.42
N GLU A 313 -9.91 4.15 7.30
CA GLU A 313 -11.01 3.24 6.92
C GLU A 313 -12.06 3.94 6.02
N ASN A 314 -12.38 5.20 6.33
CA ASN A 314 -13.35 6.01 5.60
C ASN A 314 -12.76 6.76 4.39
N ASN A 315 -11.47 6.59 4.10
CA ASN A 315 -10.78 7.29 3.01
C ASN A 315 -10.85 8.82 3.08
N SER A 316 -10.81 9.38 4.29
CA SER A 316 -10.91 10.82 4.56
C SER A 316 -9.64 11.41 5.18
N LEU A 317 -8.55 10.64 5.23
CA LEU A 317 -7.24 11.10 5.67
C LEU A 317 -6.44 11.67 4.51
N THR A 318 -5.85 12.85 4.69
CA THR A 318 -4.90 13.45 3.75
C THR A 318 -3.56 13.72 4.43
N ILE A 319 -2.47 13.58 3.68
CA ILE A 319 -1.10 13.83 4.13
C ILE A 319 -0.49 14.91 3.23
N GLU A 320 -0.06 16.02 3.82
CA GLU A 320 0.52 17.15 3.09
C GLU A 320 1.97 17.40 3.54
N PRO A 321 2.88 17.73 2.62
CA PRO A 321 4.20 18.25 2.98
C PRO A 321 4.07 19.66 3.56
N VAL A 322 4.96 20.01 4.48
CA VAL A 322 5.03 21.33 5.10
C VAL A 322 6.23 22.07 4.51
N ALA A 323 5.98 23.19 3.83
CA ALA A 323 7.04 24.08 3.35
C ALA A 323 7.76 24.73 4.53
N LEU A 324 9.09 24.61 4.57
CA LEU A 324 9.92 25.13 5.66
C LEU A 324 9.93 26.67 5.76
N SER A 325 9.46 27.39 4.73
CA SER A 325 9.46 28.86 4.66
C SER A 325 8.20 29.53 5.22
N ALA A 326 7.12 28.79 5.45
CA ALA A 326 5.89 29.35 5.98
C ALA A 326 5.77 28.98 7.46
N VAL A 327 6.24 29.86 8.35
CA VAL A 327 5.85 29.85 9.76
C VAL A 327 4.51 30.59 9.86
N PRO A 328 3.36 29.93 10.02
CA PRO A 328 2.14 30.65 10.28
C PRO A 328 2.16 31.08 11.74
N ALA A 329 2.15 32.38 11.98
CA ALA A 329 1.81 32.95 13.27
C ALA A 329 0.32 32.68 13.54
N VAL A 330 -0.04 31.48 14.01
CA VAL A 330 -1.43 31.17 14.41
C VAL A 330 -1.46 30.50 15.78
N LYS A 331 -1.90 31.32 16.74
CA LYS A 331 -2.66 31.09 17.97
C LYS A 331 -2.62 29.69 18.59
N ALA A 332 -1.92 29.60 19.74
CA ALA A 332 -2.27 29.01 21.05
C ALA A 332 -3.18 27.75 21.22
N SER A 333 -3.74 27.11 20.19
CA SER A 333 -4.37 25.77 20.29
C SER A 333 -3.35 24.63 20.12
N ALA A 334 -2.05 24.96 20.17
CA ALA A 334 -0.92 24.18 19.67
C ALA A 334 -0.44 23.01 20.54
N LEU A 335 -1.12 22.67 21.65
CA LEU A 335 -0.66 21.57 22.52
C LEU A 335 -1.04 20.19 21.97
N GLU A 336 -2.19 20.10 21.30
CA GLU A 336 -2.73 18.83 20.77
C GLU A 336 -2.33 18.58 19.32
N CYS A 337 -2.19 19.62 18.50
CA CYS A 337 -1.89 19.50 17.07
C CYS A 337 -0.41 19.18 16.73
N GLY A 338 0.46 19.16 17.75
CA GLY A 338 1.91 19.03 17.54
C GLY A 338 2.50 20.26 16.85
N GLY A 339 3.77 20.18 16.47
CA GLY A 339 4.44 21.26 15.74
C GLY A 339 5.62 20.74 14.93
N LEU A 340 6.31 21.62 14.20
CA LEU A 340 7.48 21.28 13.39
C LEU A 340 8.54 20.46 14.12
N LYS A 341 8.64 20.58 15.46
CA LYS A 341 9.61 19.87 16.30
C LYS A 341 9.01 18.79 17.20
N LYS A 342 7.69 18.57 17.18
CA LYS A 342 7.00 17.59 18.04
C LYS A 342 5.89 16.87 17.29
N CYS A 343 5.96 15.56 17.24
CA CYS A 343 4.95 14.74 16.58
C CYS A 343 3.65 14.70 17.41
N ALA A 344 2.52 14.96 16.76
CA ALA A 344 1.20 14.92 17.37
C ALA A 344 0.77 13.49 17.79
N LEU A 345 1.23 12.46 17.09
CA LEU A 345 0.82 11.07 17.35
C LEU A 345 1.67 10.41 18.45
N SER A 346 2.99 10.47 18.29
CA SER A 346 3.93 9.85 19.25
C SER A 346 4.26 10.75 20.45
N GLY A 347 4.00 12.06 20.37
CA GLY A 347 4.42 13.02 21.39
C GLY A 347 5.92 13.28 21.45
N LEU A 348 6.73 12.59 20.64
CA LEU A 348 8.18 12.67 20.68
C LEU A 348 8.72 13.93 19.96
N PRO A 349 9.83 14.50 20.46
CA PRO A 349 10.51 15.62 19.80
C PRO A 349 11.22 15.11 18.54
N ARG A 350 10.67 15.43 17.37
CA ARG A 350 11.16 15.04 16.03
C ARG A 350 10.81 16.11 15.01
N MET A 351 11.65 16.26 13.99
CA MET A 351 11.35 17.15 12.86
C MET A 351 10.20 16.58 12.03
N CYS A 352 9.10 17.30 11.97
CA CYS A 352 7.88 16.93 11.25
C CYS A 352 7.79 17.75 9.97
N ARG A 353 8.13 17.13 8.83
CA ARG A 353 8.01 17.73 7.49
C ARG A 353 6.65 17.50 6.84
N HIS A 354 5.75 16.80 7.51
CA HIS A 354 4.43 16.45 7.01
C HIS A 354 3.38 16.73 8.09
N ARG A 355 2.17 17.05 7.62
CA ARG A 355 0.98 17.20 8.45
C ARG A 355 -0.16 16.36 7.88
N ILE A 356 -1.06 15.93 8.75
CA ILE A 356 -2.25 15.18 8.36
C ILE A 356 -3.52 15.97 8.67
N LYS A 357 -4.53 15.80 7.83
CA LYS A 357 -5.88 16.31 8.05
C LYS A 357 -6.86 15.13 8.06
N LEU A 358 -7.73 15.11 9.06
CA LEU A 358 -8.68 14.03 9.33
C LEU A 358 -10.10 14.50 8.97
N GLY A 359 -10.59 14.12 7.80
CA GLY A 359 -11.85 14.60 7.24
C GLY A 359 -11.88 16.12 7.07
N ASP A 360 -13.05 16.72 7.20
CA ASP A 360 -13.25 18.15 6.92
C ASP A 360 -13.02 19.06 8.13
N LYS A 361 -12.59 18.51 9.27
CA LYS A 361 -12.52 19.21 10.56
C LYS A 361 -11.46 20.32 10.68
N GLY A 362 -10.87 20.79 9.58
CA GLY A 362 -9.99 21.97 9.52
C GLY A 362 -8.67 21.91 10.30
N ASN A 363 -8.49 20.95 11.21
CA ASN A 363 -7.32 20.82 12.06
C ASN A 363 -6.23 20.00 11.38
N TYR A 364 -4.99 20.49 11.46
CA TYR A 364 -3.81 19.81 10.96
C TYR A 364 -2.97 19.28 12.12
N TYR A 365 -2.49 18.04 11.98
CA TYR A 365 -1.63 17.39 12.97
C TYR A 365 -0.25 17.12 12.39
N TYR A 366 0.81 17.65 13.00
CA TYR A 366 2.18 17.43 12.54
C TYR A 366 2.65 16.03 12.89
N ILE A 367 3.24 15.31 11.93
CA ILE A 367 3.65 13.92 12.12
C ILE A 367 5.14 13.71 11.78
N CYS A 368 5.80 12.85 12.56
CA CYS A 368 7.19 12.50 12.30
C CYS A 368 7.29 11.48 11.14
N PRO A 369 8.48 11.31 10.53
CA PRO A 369 8.68 10.36 9.43
C PRO A 369 8.25 8.93 9.75
N SER A 370 8.52 8.45 10.97
CA SER A 370 8.08 7.11 11.41
C SER A 370 6.55 6.97 11.44
N SER A 371 5.84 7.95 12.01
CA SER A 371 4.37 7.96 12.01
C SER A 371 3.80 8.06 10.60
N ARG A 372 4.42 8.86 9.71
CA ARG A 372 4.04 8.94 8.29
C ARG A 372 4.17 7.57 7.61
N ALA A 373 5.30 6.90 7.76
CA ALA A 373 5.54 5.60 7.15
C ALA A 373 4.48 4.56 7.59
N ARG A 374 4.19 4.52 8.90
CA ARG A 374 3.15 3.65 9.46
C ARG A 374 1.76 3.93 8.89
N ILE A 375 1.35 5.19 8.82
CA ILE A 375 0.03 5.56 8.25
C ILE A 375 -0.02 5.25 6.75
N THR A 376 1.04 5.61 6.02
CA THR A 376 1.10 5.44 4.56
C THR A 376 1.04 3.96 4.17
N ALA A 377 1.76 3.08 4.88
CA ALA A 377 1.70 1.63 4.64
C ALA A 377 0.27 1.08 4.78
N VAL A 378 -0.47 1.54 5.79
CA VAL A 378 -1.87 1.16 5.99
C VAL A 378 -2.78 1.76 4.92
N CYS A 379 -2.59 3.03 4.54
CA CYS A 379 -3.34 3.66 3.46
C CYS A 379 -3.13 2.95 2.12
N ASN A 380 -1.89 2.56 1.79
CA ASN A 380 -1.56 1.82 0.58
C ASN A 380 -2.30 0.47 0.55
N PHE A 381 -2.31 -0.25 1.68
CA PHE A 381 -3.07 -1.49 1.84
C PHE A 381 -4.57 -1.27 1.54
N PHE A 382 -5.23 -0.33 2.23
CA PHE A 382 -6.66 -0.08 2.00
C PHE A 382 -6.97 0.39 0.58
N THR A 383 -6.10 1.21 -0.01
CA THR A 383 -6.26 1.67 -1.39
C THR A 383 -6.28 0.48 -2.35
N TYR A 384 -5.32 -0.44 -2.20
CA TYR A 384 -5.27 -1.63 -3.03
C TYR A 384 -6.46 -2.57 -2.81
N ILE A 385 -6.87 -2.79 -1.56
CA ILE A 385 -8.05 -3.59 -1.24
C ILE A 385 -9.33 -2.98 -1.85
N ARG A 386 -9.49 -1.65 -1.82
CA ARG A 386 -10.60 -0.96 -2.48
C ARG A 386 -10.57 -1.14 -4.00
N TYR A 387 -9.39 -1.11 -4.62
CA TYR A 387 -9.26 -1.36 -6.06
C TYR A 387 -9.67 -2.80 -6.42
N ILE A 388 -9.32 -3.79 -5.61
CA ILE A 388 -9.80 -5.16 -5.79
C ILE A 388 -11.32 -5.23 -5.66
N GLN A 389 -11.88 -4.65 -4.59
CA GLN A 389 -13.32 -4.63 -4.35
C GLN A 389 -14.10 -3.98 -5.50
N GLN A 390 -13.59 -2.90 -6.07
CA GLN A 390 -14.20 -2.17 -7.19
C GLN A 390 -13.96 -2.85 -8.55
N GLY A 391 -13.18 -3.93 -8.61
CA GLY A 391 -12.85 -4.62 -9.86
C GLY A 391 -11.89 -3.85 -10.76
N LEU A 392 -11.12 -2.89 -10.23
CA LEU A 392 -10.14 -2.10 -10.99
C LEU A 392 -8.85 -2.88 -11.27
N VAL A 393 -8.56 -3.92 -10.50
CA VAL A 393 -7.35 -4.73 -10.63
C VAL A 393 -7.57 -5.87 -11.63
N ARG A 394 -6.80 -5.88 -12.73
CA ARG A 394 -6.89 -6.88 -13.82
C ARG A 394 -5.90 -8.03 -13.73
N HIS A 395 -5.14 -8.12 -12.64
CA HIS A 395 -4.14 -9.17 -12.41
C HIS A 395 -4.78 -10.53 -12.11
N ASN A 396 -3.99 -11.61 -12.20
CA ASN A 396 -4.43 -12.93 -11.75
C ASN A 396 -4.40 -13.01 -10.20
N ALA A 397 -5.05 -14.03 -9.63
CA ALA A 397 -5.20 -14.14 -8.18
C ALA A 397 -3.86 -14.24 -7.42
N GLU A 398 -2.87 -14.92 -8.00
CA GLU A 398 -1.54 -15.05 -7.41
C GLU A 398 -0.81 -13.71 -7.37
N GLN A 399 -0.81 -12.95 -8.46
CA GLN A 399 -0.24 -11.61 -8.53
C GLN A 399 -0.91 -10.66 -7.53
N MET A 400 -2.25 -10.72 -7.44
CA MET A 400 -2.98 -9.91 -6.47
C MET A 400 -2.58 -10.25 -5.03
N PHE A 401 -2.43 -11.53 -4.73
CA PHE A 401 -2.04 -11.98 -3.41
C PHE A 401 -0.59 -11.62 -3.05
N TRP A 402 0.35 -11.74 -4.00
CA TRP A 402 1.72 -11.28 -3.78
C TRP A 402 1.80 -9.79 -3.49
N GLU A 403 0.95 -8.99 -4.12
CA GLU A 403 0.84 -7.56 -3.83
C GLU A 403 0.25 -7.30 -2.44
N VAL A 404 -0.76 -8.06 -2.02
CA VAL A 404 -1.25 -8.05 -0.64
C VAL A 404 -0.13 -8.38 0.35
N LEU A 405 0.65 -9.44 0.10
CA LEU A 405 1.78 -9.81 0.96
C LEU A 405 2.87 -8.74 1.00
N ARG A 406 3.15 -8.09 -0.13
CA ARG A 406 4.08 -6.94 -0.21
C ARG A 406 3.62 -5.80 0.68
N LEU A 407 2.34 -5.43 0.62
CA LEU A 407 1.74 -4.39 1.46
C LEU A 407 1.72 -4.77 2.95
N ARG A 408 1.46 -6.05 3.27
CA ARG A 408 1.57 -6.56 4.65
C ARG A 408 3.02 -6.55 5.15
N LYS A 409 4.01 -6.84 4.30
CA LYS A 409 5.44 -6.71 4.61
C LYS A 409 5.78 -5.26 4.94
N GLU A 410 5.32 -4.29 4.16
CA GLU A 410 5.52 -2.86 4.46
C GLU A 410 4.93 -2.46 5.83
N MET A 411 3.70 -2.86 6.14
CA MET A 411 3.10 -2.64 7.45
C MET A 411 3.91 -3.31 8.58
N THR A 412 4.36 -4.54 8.36
CA THR A 412 5.16 -5.29 9.35
C THR A 412 6.51 -4.63 9.62
N VAL A 413 7.18 -4.11 8.60
CA VAL A 413 8.44 -3.38 8.74
C VAL A 413 8.19 -2.04 9.45
N ALA A 414 7.12 -1.32 9.06
CA ALA A 414 6.78 -0.02 9.64
C ALA A 414 6.35 -0.08 11.11
N LYS A 415 5.58 -1.10 11.54
CA LYS A 415 5.17 -1.26 12.96
C LYS A 415 6.35 -1.49 13.90
N LEU A 416 7.43 -2.09 13.38
CA LEU A 416 8.69 -2.30 14.11
C LEU A 416 9.59 -1.05 14.12
N GLY A 417 9.18 0.03 13.46
CA GLY A 417 9.90 1.31 13.45
C GLY A 417 10.93 1.44 12.34
N PHE A 418 11.01 0.49 11.41
CA PHE A 418 11.84 0.61 10.21
C PHE A 418 11.08 1.36 9.12
N TYR A 419 11.69 2.42 8.60
CA TYR A 419 11.12 3.20 7.50
C TYR A 419 12.25 3.79 6.68
N VAL A 420 11.98 3.97 5.39
CA VAL A 420 12.88 4.70 4.51
C VAL A 420 12.73 6.19 4.79
N THR A 421 13.83 6.85 5.13
CA THR A 421 13.89 8.31 5.12
C THR A 421 14.18 8.78 3.71
N ASP A 422 13.31 9.63 3.16
CA ASP A 422 13.66 10.47 2.01
C ASP A 422 14.81 11.40 2.45
N GLN A 423 16.04 10.91 2.33
CA GLN A 423 17.24 11.73 2.42
C GLN A 423 17.64 12.11 1.01
N GLY A 424 17.33 13.36 0.64
CA GLY A 424 17.81 14.00 -0.58
C GLY A 424 16.94 13.72 -1.78
#